data_AF-A0A3N3ZX84-F1
#
_entry.id   AF-A0A3N3ZX84-F1
#
_cell.length_a   1.000
_cell.length_b   1.000
_cell.length_c   1.000
_cell.angle_alpha   90.00
_cell.angle_beta   90.00
_cell.angle_gamma   90.00
#
_symmetry.space_group_name_H-M   'P 1'
#
loop_
_entity.id
_entity.type
_entity.pdbx_description
1 polymer ?
#
loop_
_entity_poly.entity_id
_entity_poly.type
_entity_poly.pdbx_seq_one_letter_code
_entity_poly.pdbx_strand_id
1 'polypeptide(L)'
;MPSSSSSPAFGENTDSNRAAHRFETFRPREVPDREITVRSEHWLGFTPTEAHQWAGVLFLFPQFPSGATVLAAASQTWRSGGVPHLLGASDVAKAARRIGFTPQDLWQLRVCLDQIDPEGHPAHPFHQRAVAGFDGFVPFDSELWRGWPQRVRRGEAPETVTRSLLRAATQGSGPGTD
;
A
#
# COMPACT_ATOMS: atom_id res chain seq x y z
N MET A 1 -7.43 -50.78 -16.70
CA MET A 1 -6.77 -50.15 -15.53
C MET A 1 -5.37 -50.73 -15.46
N PRO A 2 -4.29 -49.93 -15.30
CA PRO A 2 -4.18 -48.82 -14.35
C PRO A 2 -3.96 -47.44 -14.99
N SER A 3 -4.45 -46.40 -14.31
CA SER A 3 -4.22 -44.99 -14.64
C SER A 3 -2.93 -44.51 -13.97
N SER A 4 -1.96 -44.05 -14.76
CA SER A 4 -0.81 -43.30 -14.24
C SER A 4 -1.23 -41.83 -14.13
N SER A 5 -1.45 -41.36 -12.90
CA SER A 5 -1.65 -39.94 -12.63
C SER A 5 -0.28 -39.33 -12.31
N SER A 6 0.27 -38.57 -13.25
CA SER A 6 1.43 -37.72 -12.98
C SER A 6 0.94 -36.46 -12.26
N SER A 7 1.30 -36.32 -10.98
CA SER A 7 1.23 -35.04 -10.28
C SER A 7 2.27 -34.08 -10.88
N PRO A 8 1.93 -32.84 -11.23
CA PRO A 8 2.93 -31.83 -11.43
C PRO A 8 3.39 -31.29 -10.07
N ALA A 9 4.71 -31.21 -9.94
CA ALA A 9 5.44 -30.76 -8.78
C ALA A 9 5.06 -29.32 -8.38
N PHE A 10 4.87 -29.15 -7.07
CA PHE A 10 5.00 -27.88 -6.38
C PHE A 10 6.46 -27.40 -6.55
N GLY A 11 6.66 -26.29 -7.26
CA GLY A 11 7.95 -25.62 -7.42
C GLY A 11 7.66 -24.22 -7.98
N GLU A 12 7.57 -23.22 -7.10
CA GLU A 12 8.65 -22.28 -6.76
C GLU A 12 8.49 -20.93 -7.49
N ASN A 13 8.17 -19.92 -6.69
CA ASN A 13 8.66 -18.54 -6.83
C ASN A 13 8.21 -17.72 -8.06
N THR A 14 6.90 -17.64 -8.33
CA THR A 14 6.33 -16.76 -9.38
C THR A 14 5.59 -15.53 -8.86
N ASP A 15 5.25 -15.45 -7.57
CA ASP A 15 4.44 -14.35 -7.03
C ASP A 15 5.22 -13.05 -6.79
N SER A 16 6.50 -13.13 -6.39
CA SER A 16 7.35 -11.93 -6.26
C SER A 16 7.57 -11.24 -7.61
N ASN A 17 7.66 -12.00 -8.70
CA ASN A 17 7.80 -11.46 -10.06
C ASN A 17 6.50 -10.80 -10.57
N ARG A 18 5.32 -11.28 -10.15
CA ARG A 18 4.03 -10.68 -10.54
C ARG A 18 3.81 -9.31 -9.88
N ALA A 19 4.17 -9.18 -8.61
CA ALA A 19 4.09 -7.90 -7.88
C ALA A 19 5.08 -6.85 -8.44
N ALA A 20 6.30 -7.29 -8.74
CA ALA A 20 7.35 -6.45 -9.35
C ALA A 20 6.97 -6.00 -10.77
N HIS A 21 6.48 -6.91 -11.64
CA HIS A 21 6.00 -6.54 -12.98
C HIS A 21 4.82 -5.55 -12.93
N ARG A 22 3.89 -5.69 -11.98
CA ARG A 22 2.77 -4.75 -11.85
C ARG A 22 3.23 -3.37 -11.39
N PHE A 23 4.32 -3.29 -10.62
CA PHE A 23 4.98 -2.02 -10.28
C PHE A 23 5.74 -1.42 -11.46
N GLU A 24 6.36 -2.23 -12.33
CA GLU A 24 6.97 -1.73 -13.58
C GLU A 24 5.93 -1.17 -14.55
N THR A 25 4.77 -1.80 -14.67
CA THR A 25 3.61 -1.22 -15.40
C THR A 25 3.07 0.04 -14.73
N PHE A 26 3.33 0.21 -13.43
CA PHE A 26 2.97 1.38 -12.63
C PHE A 26 4.13 2.35 -12.44
N ARG A 27 5.31 2.11 -13.06
CA ARG A 27 6.35 3.13 -13.02
C ARG A 27 5.81 4.32 -13.81
N PRO A 28 5.72 5.51 -13.20
CA PRO A 28 5.58 6.69 -14.01
C PRO A 28 6.76 6.69 -14.99
N ARG A 29 6.50 7.11 -16.23
CA ARG A 29 7.57 7.49 -17.16
C ARG A 29 8.55 8.36 -16.38
N GLU A 30 9.86 8.17 -16.52
CA GLU A 30 10.83 9.04 -15.86
C GLU A 30 10.57 10.49 -16.31
N VAL A 31 9.81 11.24 -15.50
CA VAL A 31 9.52 12.64 -15.73
C VAL A 31 10.60 13.39 -14.96
N PRO A 32 11.51 14.11 -15.63
CA PRO A 32 12.54 14.86 -14.94
C PRO A 32 11.89 15.89 -14.01
N ASP A 33 12.46 16.10 -12.81
CA ASP A 33 11.91 16.94 -11.72
C ASP A 33 11.40 18.32 -12.19
N ARG A 34 12.02 18.89 -13.23
CA ARG A 34 11.66 20.17 -13.84
C ARG A 34 10.27 20.23 -14.50
N GLU A 35 9.66 19.09 -14.79
CA GLU A 35 8.35 19.00 -15.46
C GLU A 35 7.21 18.65 -14.49
N ILE A 36 7.52 18.27 -13.24
CA ILE A 36 6.51 17.92 -12.24
C ILE A 36 6.06 19.19 -11.52
N THR A 37 4.80 19.58 -11.72
CA THR A 37 4.22 20.73 -11.02
C THR A 37 3.58 20.29 -9.71
N VAL A 38 4.21 20.64 -8.58
CA VAL A 38 3.59 20.54 -7.25
C VAL A 38 2.86 21.84 -6.97
N ARG A 39 1.52 21.85 -7.09
CA ARG A 39 0.69 23.05 -6.85
C ARG A 39 0.17 23.17 -5.42
N SER A 40 0.59 22.28 -4.52
CA SER A 40 -0.06 22.08 -3.22
C SER A 40 0.97 22.16 -2.09
N GLU A 41 0.79 23.15 -1.20
CA GLU A 41 1.57 23.35 0.02
C GLU A 41 1.57 22.11 0.94
N HIS A 42 0.61 21.22 0.76
CA HIS A 42 0.48 20.01 1.55
C HIS A 42 1.66 19.03 1.36
N TRP A 43 2.38 19.10 0.23
CA TRP A 43 3.56 18.28 -0.09
C TRP A 43 4.90 18.94 0.29
N LEU A 44 4.89 19.99 1.11
CA LEU A 44 6.12 20.58 1.65
C LEU A 44 7.01 19.50 2.31
N GLY A 45 8.29 19.51 1.95
CA GLY A 45 9.30 18.53 2.41
C GLY A 45 9.50 17.30 1.53
N PHE A 46 8.73 17.16 0.44
CA PHE A 46 8.94 16.17 -0.61
C PHE A 46 9.55 16.85 -1.85
N THR A 47 10.42 16.14 -2.57
CA THR A 47 10.76 16.56 -3.94
C THR A 47 9.56 16.35 -4.86
N PRO A 48 9.47 17.06 -6.02
CA PRO A 48 8.40 16.82 -6.97
C PRO A 48 8.27 15.36 -7.39
N THR A 49 9.39 14.70 -7.71
CA THR A 49 9.41 13.26 -8.01
C THR A 49 8.92 12.40 -6.84
N GLU A 50 9.35 12.69 -5.61
CA GLU A 50 8.94 11.93 -4.43
C GLU A 50 7.42 12.08 -4.18
N ALA A 51 6.92 13.31 -4.25
CA ALA A 51 5.49 13.61 -4.10
C ALA A 51 4.66 12.91 -5.19
N HIS A 52 5.15 12.87 -6.43
CA HIS A 52 4.50 12.19 -7.53
C HIS A 52 4.41 10.67 -7.32
N GLN A 53 5.49 10.04 -6.83
CA GLN A 53 5.52 8.61 -6.53
C GLN A 53 4.57 8.27 -5.36
N TRP A 54 4.61 9.04 -4.26
CA TRP A 54 3.69 8.86 -3.14
C TRP A 54 2.23 9.03 -3.56
N ALA A 55 1.94 10.08 -4.33
CA ALA A 55 0.58 10.33 -4.82
C ALA A 55 0.08 9.20 -5.72
N GLY A 56 0.96 8.58 -6.52
CA GLY A 56 0.60 7.40 -7.32
C GLY A 56 0.20 6.20 -6.47
N VAL A 57 1.02 5.85 -5.48
CA VAL A 57 0.73 4.70 -4.61
C VAL A 57 -0.52 4.94 -3.77
N LEU A 58 -0.71 6.16 -3.27
CA LEU A 58 -1.88 6.54 -2.47
C LEU A 58 -3.15 6.75 -3.31
N PHE A 59 -3.02 7.03 -4.60
CA PHE A 59 -4.14 7.00 -5.55
C PHE A 59 -4.73 5.60 -5.68
N LEU A 60 -3.88 4.56 -5.70
CA LEU A 60 -4.34 3.16 -5.72
C LEU A 60 -4.88 2.68 -4.37
N PHE A 61 -4.67 3.48 -3.32
CA PHE A 61 -5.17 3.23 -1.98
C PHE A 61 -5.93 4.46 -1.46
N PRO A 62 -7.07 4.82 -2.08
CA PRO A 62 -7.81 6.01 -1.68
C PRO A 62 -8.18 5.90 -0.21
N GLN A 63 -7.65 6.84 0.57
CA GLN A 63 -7.89 6.94 2.01
C GLN A 63 -9.28 7.51 2.32
N PHE A 64 -9.88 8.18 1.32
CA PHE A 64 -11.17 8.83 1.39
C PHE A 64 -12.01 8.35 0.19
N PRO A 65 -13.30 8.01 0.39
CA PRO A 65 -14.17 7.69 -0.72
C PRO A 65 -14.20 8.87 -1.67
N SER A 66 -13.77 8.62 -2.89
CA SER A 66 -13.66 9.60 -3.95
C SER A 66 -14.54 9.15 -5.08
N GLY A 67 -15.42 10.03 -5.56
CA GLY A 67 -16.27 9.72 -6.71
C GLY A 67 -15.42 9.35 -7.93
N ALA A 68 -15.96 8.50 -8.81
CA ALA A 68 -15.26 8.01 -10.00
C ALA A 68 -14.66 9.14 -10.86
N THR A 69 -15.34 10.27 -10.97
CA THR A 69 -14.84 11.46 -11.68
C THR A 69 -13.58 12.06 -11.04
N VAL A 70 -13.54 12.14 -9.70
CA VAL A 70 -12.37 12.62 -8.95
C VAL A 70 -11.19 11.67 -9.16
N LEU A 71 -11.44 10.37 -9.10
CA LEU A 71 -10.41 9.36 -9.35
C LEU A 71 -9.91 9.38 -10.79
N ALA A 72 -10.80 9.58 -11.77
CA ALA A 72 -10.41 9.71 -13.18
C ALA A 72 -9.53 10.94 -13.42
N ALA A 73 -9.90 12.10 -12.83
CA ALA A 73 -9.11 13.33 -12.93
C ALA A 73 -7.75 13.20 -12.23
N ALA A 74 -7.71 12.58 -11.05
CA ALA A 74 -6.48 12.29 -10.32
C ALA A 74 -5.57 11.34 -11.12
N SER A 75 -6.14 10.29 -11.70
CA SER A 75 -5.41 9.34 -12.56
C SER A 75 -4.82 10.03 -13.79
N GLN A 76 -5.59 10.90 -14.45
CA GLN A 76 -5.10 11.66 -15.60
C GLN A 76 -3.96 12.60 -15.22
N THR A 77 -4.12 13.34 -14.11
CA THR A 77 -3.09 14.26 -13.58
C THR A 77 -1.80 13.51 -13.25
N TRP A 78 -1.92 12.36 -12.62
CA TRP A 78 -0.76 11.52 -12.31
C TRP A 78 -0.12 10.96 -13.58
N ARG A 79 -0.88 10.44 -14.55
CA ARG A 79 -0.30 9.95 -15.81
C ARG A 79 0.40 11.04 -16.63
N SER A 80 -0.02 12.30 -16.49
CA SER A 80 0.63 13.44 -17.14
C SER A 80 1.85 13.99 -16.39
N GLY A 81 2.33 13.31 -15.35
CA GLY A 81 3.50 13.76 -14.56
C GLY A 81 3.17 14.79 -13.47
N GLY A 82 1.90 15.06 -13.20
CA GLY A 82 1.47 15.96 -12.12
C GLY A 82 1.27 15.24 -10.79
N VAL A 83 1.22 16.00 -9.68
CA VAL A 83 0.84 15.45 -8.37
C VAL A 83 -0.66 15.68 -8.15
N PRO A 84 -1.51 14.63 -8.19
CA PRO A 84 -2.94 14.80 -7.98
C PRO A 84 -3.23 15.30 -6.56
N HIS A 85 -4.26 16.14 -6.42
CA HIS A 85 -4.77 16.53 -5.11
C HIS A 85 -5.73 15.44 -4.62
N LEU A 86 -5.24 14.58 -3.74
CA LEU A 86 -6.03 13.59 -3.02
C LEU A 86 -6.08 13.99 -1.54
N LEU A 87 -7.28 14.05 -0.98
CA LEU A 87 -7.48 14.42 0.42
C LEU A 87 -6.65 13.50 1.32
N GLY A 88 -5.91 14.09 2.28
CA GLY A 88 -5.09 13.39 3.27
C GLY A 88 -3.92 12.54 2.74
N ALA A 89 -3.69 12.48 1.42
CA ALA A 89 -2.61 11.66 0.86
C ALA A 89 -1.23 12.13 1.33
N SER A 90 -0.98 13.44 1.38
CA SER A 90 0.29 13.98 1.88
C SER A 90 0.54 13.64 3.35
N ASP A 91 -0.50 13.59 4.17
CA ASP A 91 -0.37 13.29 5.60
C ASP A 91 -0.03 11.82 5.83
N VAL A 92 -0.64 10.92 5.05
CA VAL A 92 -0.26 9.50 5.02
C VAL A 92 1.17 9.31 4.52
N ALA A 93 1.56 9.99 3.44
CA ALA A 93 2.94 9.94 2.95
C ALA A 93 3.93 10.39 4.03
N LYS A 94 3.63 11.47 4.76
CA LYS A 94 4.44 11.94 5.89
C LYS A 94 4.49 10.93 7.04
N ALA A 95 3.38 10.27 7.36
CA ALA A 95 3.32 9.26 8.41
C ALA A 95 4.14 8.01 8.04
N ALA A 96 3.94 7.48 6.84
CA ALA A 96 4.67 6.33 6.32
C ALA A 96 6.18 6.61 6.22
N ARG A 97 6.56 7.77 5.67
CA ARG A 97 7.97 8.19 5.60
C ARG A 97 8.62 8.30 6.98
N ARG A 98 7.91 8.79 8.00
CA ARG A 98 8.43 8.90 9.38
C ARG A 98 8.81 7.56 9.99
N ILE A 99 8.12 6.48 9.64
CA ILE A 99 8.47 5.12 10.08
C ILE A 99 9.33 4.37 9.05
N GLY A 100 9.87 5.08 8.07
CA GLY A 100 10.86 4.58 7.14
C GLY A 100 10.29 3.85 5.92
N PHE A 101 9.01 3.97 5.59
CA PHE A 101 8.50 3.50 4.30
C PHE A 101 9.00 4.39 3.15
N THR A 102 9.26 3.76 2.01
CA THR A 102 9.32 4.39 0.69
C THR A 102 7.99 4.18 -0.05
N PRO A 103 7.73 4.88 -1.17
CA PRO A 103 6.58 4.58 -2.03
C PRO A 103 6.53 3.12 -2.47
N GLN A 104 7.69 2.53 -2.79
CA GLN A 104 7.80 1.13 -3.20
C GLN A 104 7.44 0.17 -2.07
N ASP A 105 7.90 0.44 -0.85
CA ASP A 105 7.54 -0.36 0.33
C ASP A 105 6.02 -0.35 0.56
N LEU A 106 5.39 0.82 0.43
CA LEU A 106 3.96 0.97 0.64
C LEU A 106 3.16 0.23 -0.44
N TRP A 107 3.61 0.30 -1.70
CA TRP A 107 3.04 -0.49 -2.79
C TRP A 107 3.12 -1.99 -2.52
N GLN A 108 4.28 -2.47 -2.07
CA GLN A 108 4.48 -3.89 -1.83
C GLN A 108 3.63 -4.39 -0.66
N LEU A 109 3.53 -3.62 0.43
CA LEU A 109 2.58 -3.89 1.51
C LEU A 109 1.15 -4.01 0.98
N ARG A 110 0.74 -3.10 0.08
CA ARG A 110 -0.59 -3.13 -0.52
C ARG A 110 -0.85 -4.41 -1.31
N VAL A 111 0.10 -4.82 -2.14
CA VAL A 111 -0.03 -6.08 -2.90
C VAL A 111 -0.19 -7.27 -1.95
N CYS A 112 0.56 -7.32 -0.84
CA CYS A 112 0.39 -8.36 0.16
C CYS A 112 -1.00 -8.32 0.81
N LEU A 113 -1.51 -7.14 1.17
CA LEU A 113 -2.84 -6.99 1.76
C LEU A 113 -3.95 -7.46 0.80
N ASP A 114 -3.84 -7.15 -0.49
CA ASP A 114 -4.83 -7.60 -1.48
C ASP A 114 -4.84 -9.13 -1.71
N GLN A 115 -3.80 -9.84 -1.27
CA GLN A 115 -3.68 -11.30 -1.36
C GLN A 115 -4.03 -12.03 -0.06
N ILE A 116 -4.09 -11.31 1.06
CA ILE A 116 -4.41 -11.89 2.37
C ILE A 116 -5.92 -11.88 2.56
N ASP A 117 -6.49 -13.04 2.88
CA ASP A 117 -7.91 -13.16 3.21
C ASP A 117 -8.24 -12.32 4.47
N PRO A 118 -9.13 -11.31 4.37
CA PRO A 118 -9.49 -10.49 5.51
C PRO A 118 -10.14 -11.28 6.65
N GLU A 119 -10.92 -12.32 6.35
CA GLU A 119 -11.70 -13.06 7.37
C GLU A 119 -10.78 -13.74 8.41
N GLY A 120 -9.60 -14.19 8.00
CA GLY A 120 -8.59 -14.77 8.90
C GLY A 120 -7.79 -13.74 9.71
N HIS A 121 -8.02 -12.44 9.51
CA HIS A 121 -7.19 -11.36 10.04
C HIS A 121 -8.04 -10.17 10.51
N PRO A 122 -8.54 -10.13 11.76
CA PRO A 122 -9.37 -9.03 12.26
C PRO A 122 -8.71 -7.65 12.21
N ALA A 123 -7.39 -7.57 12.39
CA ALA A 123 -6.62 -6.33 12.24
C ALA A 123 -6.42 -5.91 10.76
N HIS A 124 -6.96 -6.66 9.79
CA HIS A 124 -6.85 -6.32 8.38
C HIS A 124 -7.57 -4.99 8.08
N PRO A 125 -6.96 -4.07 7.32
CA PRO A 125 -7.57 -2.76 7.02
C PRO A 125 -8.94 -2.82 6.33
N PHE A 126 -9.30 -3.96 5.73
CA PHE A 126 -10.64 -4.20 5.18
C PHE A 126 -11.74 -4.03 6.25
N HIS A 127 -11.54 -4.54 7.46
CA HIS A 127 -12.54 -4.48 8.53
C HIS A 127 -12.71 -3.08 9.12
N GLN A 128 -11.64 -2.28 9.04
CA GLN A 128 -11.66 -0.90 9.50
C GLN A 128 -12.47 0.00 8.54
N ARG A 129 -12.69 -0.43 7.28
CA ARG A 129 -13.50 0.32 6.29
C ARG A 129 -15.00 0.31 6.57
N ALA A 130 -15.50 -0.67 7.32
CA ALA A 130 -16.94 -0.93 7.47
C ALA A 130 -17.61 -0.19 8.65
N VAL A 131 -16.83 0.40 9.57
CA VAL A 131 -17.34 0.81 10.90
C VAL A 131 -17.85 2.26 10.96
N ALA A 132 -17.45 3.16 10.05
CA ALA A 132 -17.83 4.57 10.14
C ALA A 132 -19.11 4.89 9.37
N GLY A 133 -20.21 5.18 10.09
CA GLY A 133 -21.52 5.63 9.57
C GLY A 133 -21.56 6.98 8.84
N PHE A 134 -20.38 7.54 8.55
CA PHE A 134 -20.07 8.42 7.42
C PHE A 134 -18.74 7.89 6.85
N ASP A 135 -18.88 7.08 5.80
CA ASP A 135 -17.91 6.65 4.80
C ASP A 135 -16.40 6.64 5.16
N GLY A 136 -16.01 5.59 5.89
CA GLY A 136 -14.95 4.70 5.39
C GLY A 136 -13.50 5.21 5.47
N PHE A 137 -13.09 5.79 6.59
CA PHE A 137 -11.70 6.18 6.81
C PHE A 137 -10.93 5.12 7.58
N VAL A 138 -9.85 4.64 6.97
CA VAL A 138 -8.82 3.87 7.67
C VAL A 138 -7.50 4.58 7.42
N PRO A 139 -7.03 5.43 8.36
CA PRO A 139 -5.71 6.01 8.21
C PRO A 139 -4.69 4.88 8.19
N PHE A 140 -3.65 5.06 7.38
CA PHE A 140 -2.44 4.26 7.50
C PHE A 140 -2.01 4.18 8.97
N ASP A 141 -2.15 2.99 9.57
CA ASP A 141 -1.80 2.75 10.96
C ASP A 141 -0.27 2.63 11.10
N SER A 142 0.36 3.75 11.47
CA SER A 142 1.81 3.80 11.63
C SER A 142 2.33 2.89 12.73
N GLU A 143 1.52 2.55 13.75
CA GLU A 143 1.95 1.66 14.83
C GLU A 143 1.93 0.21 14.37
N LEU A 144 0.86 -0.21 13.68
CA LEU A 144 0.78 -1.53 13.07
C LEU A 144 1.95 -1.80 12.12
N TRP A 145 2.32 -0.79 11.30
CA TRP A 145 3.28 -0.97 10.21
C TRP A 145 4.72 -0.54 10.55
N ARG A 146 4.98 0.03 11.73
CA ARG A 146 6.28 0.60 12.14
C ARG A 146 7.48 -0.31 11.84
N GLY A 147 7.34 -1.62 12.06
CA GLY A 147 8.41 -2.60 11.86
C GLY A 147 8.52 -3.18 10.45
N TRP A 148 7.54 -2.93 9.58
CA TRP A 148 7.44 -3.61 8.29
C TRP A 148 8.63 -3.32 7.35
N PRO A 149 9.02 -2.05 7.09
CA PRO A 149 10.09 -1.76 6.13
C PRO A 149 11.43 -2.36 6.55
N GLN A 150 11.72 -2.32 7.85
CA GLN A 150 12.98 -2.83 8.37
C GLN A 150 13.09 -4.36 8.23
N ARG A 151 11.98 -5.09 8.44
CA ARG A 151 11.95 -6.55 8.30
C ARG A 151 12.11 -6.98 6.84
N VAL A 152 11.43 -6.30 5.91
CA VAL A 152 11.58 -6.58 4.48
C VAL A 152 12.99 -6.27 3.98
N ARG A 153 13.60 -5.16 4.41
CA ARG A 153 14.99 -4.82 4.07
C ARG A 153 16.02 -5.80 4.62
N ARG A 154 15.70 -6.50 5.71
CA ARG A 154 16.52 -7.59 6.26
C ARG A 154 16.37 -8.91 5.50
N GLY A 155 15.54 -8.94 4.45
CA GLY A 155 15.32 -10.10 3.59
C GLY A 155 14.14 -10.98 3.99
N GLU A 156 13.33 -10.59 4.99
CA GLU A 156 12.10 -11.32 5.29
C GLU A 156 11.08 -11.15 4.16
N ALA A 157 10.38 -12.24 3.82
CA ALA A 157 9.36 -12.21 2.77
C ALA A 157 8.22 -11.23 3.15
N PRO A 158 7.88 -10.26 2.29
CA PRO A 158 6.89 -9.21 2.58
C PRO A 158 5.54 -9.73 3.06
N GLU A 159 5.05 -10.80 2.45
CA GLU A 159 3.78 -11.44 2.79
C GLU A 159 3.82 -12.07 4.20
N THR A 160 4.94 -12.72 4.54
CA THR A 160 5.20 -13.27 5.88
C THR A 160 5.24 -12.17 6.94
N VAL A 161 5.94 -11.06 6.67
CA VAL A 161 5.97 -9.89 7.57
C VAL A 161 4.58 -9.31 7.76
N THR A 162 3.82 -9.14 6.66
CA THR A 162 2.46 -8.58 6.70
C THR A 162 1.53 -9.44 7.55
N ARG A 163 1.47 -10.76 7.30
CA ARG A 163 0.67 -11.69 8.12
C ARG A 163 1.10 -11.71 9.58
N SER A 164 2.41 -11.67 9.84
CA SER A 164 2.96 -11.65 11.21
C SER A 164 2.48 -10.43 11.99
N LEU A 165 2.52 -9.23 11.38
CA LEU A 165 2.07 -8.00 12.03
C LEU A 165 0.55 -7.99 12.25
N LEU A 166 -0.24 -8.44 11.27
CA LEU A 166 -1.70 -8.57 11.41
C LEU A 166 -2.10 -9.52 12.56
N ARG A 167 -1.38 -10.63 12.73
CA ARG A 167 -1.61 -11.57 13.83
C ARG A 167 -1.23 -10.96 15.17
N ALA A 168 -0.07 -10.30 15.26
CA ALA A 168 0.39 -9.66 16.49
C ALA A 168 -0.58 -8.57 16.97
N ALA A 169 -1.10 -7.75 16.06
CA ALA A 169 -2.08 -6.71 16.38
C ALA A 169 -3.42 -7.28 16.88
N THR A 170 -3.80 -8.49 16.41
CA THR A 170 -5.00 -9.17 16.91
C THR A 170 -4.79 -9.70 18.34
N GLN A 171 -3.58 -10.15 18.67
CA GLN A 171 -3.24 -10.70 19.99
C GLN A 171 -3.00 -9.60 21.05
N GLY A 172 -2.52 -8.43 20.65
CA GLY A 172 -2.33 -7.27 21.53
C GLY A 172 -3.63 -6.61 22.02
N SER A 173 -4.78 -7.00 21.45
CA SER A 173 -6.11 -6.49 21.82
C SER A 173 -6.89 -7.42 22.78
N GLY A 174 -6.23 -8.40 23.41
CA GLY A 174 -6.83 -9.23 24.47
C GLY A 174 -7.11 -8.43 25.75
N PRO A 175 -8.15 -8.79 26.53
CA PRO A 175 -8.68 -7.95 27.61
C PRO A 175 -7.63 -7.77 28.71
N GLY A 176 -7.33 -6.51 29.03
CA GLY A 176 -6.78 -6.16 30.33
C GLY A 176 -7.78 -6.61 31.39
N THR A 177 -7.48 -7.71 32.05
CA THR A 177 -8.10 -8.10 33.31
C THR A 177 -7.53 -7.20 34.40
N ASP A 178 -8.32 -6.22 34.81
CA ASP A 178 -8.40 -5.81 36.22
C ASP A 178 -9.46 -6.66 36.92
#